data_AF-A0A1M6V2K9-F1
#
_entry.id   AF-A0A1M6V2K9-F1
#
_cell.length_a   1.000
_cell.length_b   1.000
_cell.length_c   1.000
_cell.angle_alpha   90.00
_cell.angle_beta   90.00
_cell.angle_gamma   90.00
#
_symmetry.space_group_name_H-M   'P 1'
#
loop_
_entity.id
_entity.type
_entity.pdbx_description
1 polymer ?
#
loop_
_entity_poly.entity_id
_entity_poly.type
_entity_poly.pdbx_seq_one_letter_code
_entity_poly.pdbx_strand_id
1 'polypeptide(L)'
;MKRLIAALVLLPAPLAAQDLVFDIAPVTACLAAGGGEECAGGAAELCIEATPGGYTTVGMGACADRERQWWDARLNVVYKDLRTRLRAQDAEAESYSSHVPKQAEALLAMQRAWIGFRDAKCDFERSQWGGGTGGGPAAVSCHLHETARQTLYLTNGVLGE
;
A
#
# COMPACT_ATOMS: atom_id res chain seq x y z
N MET A 1 -10.43 49.22 -38.74
CA MET A 1 -10.80 47.78 -38.77
C MET A 1 -10.03 47.07 -37.68
N LYS A 2 -10.61 46.92 -36.48
CA LYS A 2 -9.95 46.29 -35.31
C LYS A 2 -10.19 44.78 -35.37
N ARG A 3 -9.13 44.00 -35.59
CA ARG A 3 -9.17 42.53 -35.58
C ARG A 3 -9.21 42.05 -34.13
N LEU A 4 -10.31 41.41 -33.74
CA LEU A 4 -10.43 40.71 -32.46
C LEU A 4 -9.75 39.34 -32.60
N ILE A 5 -8.68 39.12 -31.84
CA ILE A 5 -8.03 37.82 -31.68
C ILE A 5 -8.73 37.13 -30.51
N ALA A 6 -9.51 36.07 -30.79
CA ALA A 6 -10.11 35.22 -29.77
C ALA A 6 -9.05 34.22 -29.28
N ALA A 7 -8.65 34.34 -28.02
CA ALA A 7 -7.78 33.38 -27.35
C ALA A 7 -8.59 32.12 -26.98
N LEU A 8 -8.24 30.99 -27.58
CA LEU A 8 -8.81 29.69 -27.27
C LEU A 8 -8.22 29.20 -25.93
N VAL A 9 -9.01 29.27 -24.86
CA VAL A 9 -8.63 28.76 -23.54
C VAL A 9 -8.83 27.23 -23.53
N LEU A 10 -7.72 26.48 -23.56
CA LEU A 10 -7.72 25.04 -23.28
C LEU A 10 -7.90 24.82 -21.77
N LEU A 11 -9.11 24.44 -21.36
CA LEU A 11 -9.38 24.00 -19.99
C LEU A 11 -8.73 22.61 -19.76
N PRO A 12 -8.01 22.40 -18.65
CA PRO A 12 -7.51 21.08 -18.30
C PRO A 12 -8.69 20.14 -18.01
N ALA A 13 -8.85 19.10 -18.82
CA ALA A 13 -9.79 18.03 -18.51
C ALA A 13 -9.32 17.31 -17.24
N PRO A 14 -10.22 17.01 -16.28
CA PRO A 14 -9.86 16.19 -15.14
C PRO A 14 -9.40 14.83 -15.66
N LEU A 15 -8.21 14.39 -15.23
CA LEU A 15 -7.73 13.04 -15.45
C LEU A 15 -8.80 12.10 -14.88
N ALA A 16 -9.51 11.37 -15.75
CA ALA A 16 -10.61 10.51 -15.31
C ALA A 16 -10.08 9.53 -14.26
N ALA A 17 -10.66 9.57 -13.06
CA ALA A 17 -10.64 8.42 -12.18
C ALA A 17 -11.14 7.24 -13.02
N GLN A 18 -10.36 6.15 -13.09
CA GLN A 18 -10.85 4.94 -13.74
C GLN A 18 -12.11 4.51 -12.98
N ASP A 19 -13.23 4.32 -13.68
CA ASP A 19 -14.48 3.83 -13.10
C ASP A 19 -14.31 2.34 -12.72
N LEU A 20 -13.55 2.10 -11.65
CA LEU A 20 -13.33 0.78 -11.09
C LEU A 20 -14.53 0.39 -10.23
N VAL A 21 -15.03 -0.83 -10.43
CA VAL A 21 -15.99 -1.46 -9.52
C VAL A 21 -15.20 -2.08 -8.38
N PHE A 22 -14.89 -1.28 -7.35
CA PHE A 22 -14.03 -1.69 -6.24
C PHE A 22 -14.78 -1.71 -4.91
N ASP A 23 -14.66 -2.82 -4.19
CA ASP A 23 -15.09 -2.98 -2.80
C ASP A 23 -14.02 -3.70 -1.99
N ILE A 24 -13.68 -3.18 -0.81
CA ILE A 24 -12.69 -3.78 0.11
C ILE A 24 -13.29 -4.86 1.00
N ALA A 25 -14.62 -5.03 1.01
CA ALA A 25 -15.33 -5.99 1.84
C ALA A 25 -14.74 -7.44 1.83
N PRO A 26 -14.26 -8.00 0.69
CA PRO A 26 -13.66 -9.33 0.68
C PRO A 26 -12.42 -9.44 1.58
N VAL A 27 -11.56 -8.42 1.57
CA VAL A 27 -10.34 -8.36 2.38
C VAL A 27 -10.69 -8.20 3.85
N THR A 28 -11.60 -7.29 4.19
CA THR A 28 -11.98 -7.05 5.59
C THR A 28 -12.75 -8.23 6.19
N ALA A 29 -13.59 -8.90 5.41
CA ALA A 29 -14.27 -10.13 5.83
C ALA A 29 -13.27 -11.27 6.09
N CYS A 30 -12.28 -11.46 5.21
CA CYS A 30 -11.21 -12.43 5.41
C CYS A 30 -10.43 -12.18 6.71
N LEU A 31 -10.02 -10.94 6.95
CA LEU A 31 -9.32 -10.56 8.18
C LEU A 31 -10.20 -10.78 9.44
N ALA A 32 -11.49 -10.45 9.36
CA ALA A 32 -12.43 -10.67 10.46
C ALA A 32 -12.65 -12.16 10.76
N ALA A 33 -12.45 -13.03 9.78
CA ALA A 33 -12.48 -14.48 9.95
C ALA A 33 -11.16 -15.08 10.49
N GLY A 34 -10.17 -14.24 10.83
CA GLY A 34 -8.87 -14.66 11.33
C GLY A 34 -7.85 -14.98 10.25
N GLY A 35 -8.11 -14.58 8.99
CA GLY A 35 -7.13 -14.71 7.91
C GLY A 35 -5.94 -13.76 8.07
N GLY A 36 -4.85 -14.08 7.37
CA GLY A 36 -3.59 -13.36 7.37
C GLY A 36 -3.22 -12.78 6.00
N GLU A 37 -2.00 -13.10 5.54
CA GLU A 37 -1.46 -12.59 4.27
C GLU A 37 -2.29 -13.00 3.05
N GLU A 38 -2.99 -14.13 3.13
CA GLU A 38 -3.87 -14.65 2.08
C GLU A 38 -5.08 -13.76 1.80
N CYS A 39 -5.44 -12.85 2.72
CA CYS A 39 -6.50 -11.89 2.48
C CYS A 39 -6.12 -10.83 1.45
N ALA A 40 -4.82 -10.59 1.25
CA ALA A 40 -4.33 -9.59 0.32
C ALA A 40 -4.57 -10.01 -1.14
N GLY A 41 -5.15 -9.13 -1.93
CA GLY A 41 -5.46 -9.32 -3.34
C GLY A 41 -6.92 -9.66 -3.61
N GLY A 42 -7.69 -10.05 -2.58
CA GLY A 42 -9.09 -10.48 -2.76
C GLY A 42 -10.01 -9.36 -3.28
N ALA A 43 -9.77 -8.11 -2.90
CA ALA A 43 -10.56 -6.99 -3.44
C ALA A 43 -10.10 -6.60 -4.84
N ALA A 44 -8.79 -6.67 -5.11
CA ALA A 44 -8.24 -6.44 -6.44
C ALA A 44 -8.73 -7.48 -7.46
N GLU A 45 -8.83 -8.74 -7.09
CA GLU A 45 -9.34 -9.83 -7.94
C GLU A 45 -10.80 -9.59 -8.32
N LEU A 46 -11.68 -9.36 -7.34
CA LEU A 46 -13.09 -9.05 -7.62
C LEU A 46 -13.28 -7.74 -8.40
N CYS A 47 -12.42 -6.76 -8.18
CA CYS A 47 -12.39 -5.53 -8.98
C CYS A 47 -12.06 -5.80 -10.45
N ILE A 48 -11.08 -6.68 -10.73
CA ILE A 48 -10.70 -7.07 -12.10
C ILE A 48 -11.87 -7.76 -12.80
N GLU A 49 -12.58 -8.65 -12.10
CA GLU A 49 -13.73 -9.37 -12.64
C GLU A 49 -14.92 -8.45 -12.93
N ALA A 50 -15.23 -7.54 -12.00
CA ALA A 50 -16.42 -6.71 -12.06
C ALA A 50 -16.26 -5.46 -12.94
N THR A 51 -15.03 -5.01 -13.20
CA THR A 51 -14.77 -3.77 -13.96
C THR A 51 -14.67 -4.05 -15.46
N PRO A 52 -15.42 -3.33 -16.32
CA PRO A 52 -15.18 -3.35 -17.77
C PRO A 52 -13.73 -2.96 -18.10
N GLY A 53 -12.99 -3.87 -18.75
CA GLY A 53 -11.56 -3.67 -19.01
C GLY A 53 -10.64 -4.01 -17.83
N GLY A 54 -11.15 -4.60 -16.75
CA GLY A 54 -10.37 -5.03 -15.59
C GLY A 54 -9.25 -6.02 -15.93
N TYR A 55 -9.46 -6.89 -16.93
CA TYR A 55 -8.43 -7.82 -17.43
C TYR A 55 -7.38 -7.19 -18.37
N THR A 56 -7.49 -5.89 -18.67
CA THR A 56 -6.39 -5.20 -19.35
C THR A 56 -5.24 -4.95 -18.38
N THR A 57 -4.03 -4.77 -18.88
CA THR A 57 -2.88 -4.43 -18.02
C THR A 57 -3.09 -3.12 -17.26
N VAL A 58 -3.87 -2.18 -17.82
CA VAL A 58 -4.22 -0.94 -17.11
C VAL A 58 -5.22 -1.23 -15.99
N GLY A 59 -6.27 -2.00 -16.27
CA GLY A 59 -7.30 -2.38 -15.29
C GLY A 59 -6.75 -3.20 -14.13
N MET A 60 -5.95 -4.23 -14.43
CA MET A 60 -5.28 -5.07 -13.42
C MET A 60 -4.41 -4.22 -12.50
N GLY A 61 -3.58 -3.35 -13.08
CA GLY A 61 -2.74 -2.43 -12.32
C GLY A 61 -3.58 -1.51 -11.44
N ALA A 62 -4.67 -0.95 -11.95
CA ALA A 62 -5.50 0.00 -11.21
C ALA A 62 -6.30 -0.64 -10.07
N CYS A 63 -6.85 -1.84 -10.25
CA CYS A 63 -7.51 -2.59 -9.19
C CYS A 63 -6.55 -2.98 -8.08
N ALA A 64 -5.36 -3.49 -8.42
CA ALA A 64 -4.30 -3.79 -7.45
C ALA A 64 -3.80 -2.51 -6.75
N ASP A 65 -3.70 -1.40 -7.46
CA ASP A 65 -3.30 -0.11 -6.90
C ASP A 65 -4.31 0.37 -5.84
N ARG A 66 -5.61 0.22 -6.12
CA ARG A 66 -6.67 0.63 -5.21
C ARG A 66 -6.64 -0.17 -3.91
N GLU A 67 -6.46 -1.48 -3.97
CA GLU A 67 -6.33 -2.28 -2.75
C GLU A 67 -5.00 -1.97 -2.02
N ARG A 68 -3.89 -1.80 -2.75
CA ARG A 68 -2.62 -1.38 -2.12
C ARG A 68 -2.78 -0.08 -1.34
N GLN A 69 -3.48 0.92 -1.87
CA GLN A 69 -3.73 2.19 -1.17
C GLN A 69 -4.48 1.98 0.14
N TRP A 70 -5.43 1.04 0.18
CA TRP A 70 -6.13 0.69 1.43
C TRP A 70 -5.17 0.07 2.45
N TRP A 71 -4.32 -0.88 2.02
CA TRP A 71 -3.28 -1.47 2.87
C TRP A 71 -2.28 -0.43 3.35
N ASP A 72 -1.85 0.51 2.51
CA ASP A 72 -0.90 1.57 2.88
C ASP A 72 -1.51 2.55 3.90
N ALA A 73 -2.78 2.92 3.72
CA ALA A 73 -3.49 3.72 4.72
C ALA A 73 -3.55 3.00 6.08
N ARG A 74 -3.85 1.69 6.07
CA ARG A 74 -3.86 0.86 7.28
C ARG A 74 -2.47 0.74 7.91
N LEU A 75 -1.42 0.50 7.10
CA LEU A 75 -0.03 0.44 7.56
C LEU A 75 0.35 1.71 8.32
N ASN A 76 0.01 2.87 7.77
CA ASN A 76 0.32 4.17 8.39
C ASN A 76 -0.41 4.39 9.72
N VAL A 77 -1.65 3.90 9.87
CA VAL A 77 -2.37 3.93 11.15
C VAL A 77 -1.66 3.05 12.17
N VAL A 78 -1.43 1.77 11.83
CA VAL A 78 -0.82 0.80 12.75
C VAL A 78 0.59 1.24 13.16
N TYR A 79 1.39 1.75 12.22
CA TYR A 79 2.72 2.29 12.50
C TYR A 79 2.69 3.44 13.52
N LYS A 80 1.77 4.40 13.35
CA LYS A 80 1.67 5.56 14.26
C LYS A 80 1.26 5.13 15.66
N ASP A 81 0.28 4.24 15.77
CA ASP A 81 -0.23 3.74 17.05
C ASP A 81 0.85 2.94 17.78
N LEU A 82 1.51 2.02 17.07
CA LEU A 82 2.60 1.24 17.63
C LEU A 82 3.76 2.12 18.08
N ARG A 83 4.22 3.05 17.23
CA ARG A 83 5.34 3.94 17.57
C ARG A 83 5.02 4.85 18.76
N THR A 84 3.76 5.26 18.93
CA THR A 84 3.32 6.03 20.10
C THR A 84 3.43 5.19 21.38
N ARG A 85 2.98 3.93 21.36
CA ARG A 85 3.12 3.02 22.50
C ARG A 85 4.58 2.73 22.85
N LEU A 86 5.41 2.44 21.85
CA LEU A 86 6.84 2.18 22.06
C LEU A 86 7.57 3.39 22.67
N ARG A 87 7.23 4.62 22.27
CA ARG A 87 7.79 5.83 22.89
C ARG A 87 7.45 5.96 24.37
N ALA A 88 6.23 5.60 24.77
CA ALA A 88 5.85 5.61 26.17
C ALA A 88 6.65 4.56 26.98
N GLN A 89 6.80 3.36 26.41
CA GLN A 89 7.63 2.29 27.01
C GLN A 89 9.11 2.68 27.10
N ASP A 90 9.64 3.32 26.06
CA ASP A 90 11.03 3.79 26.03
C ASP A 90 11.31 4.88 27.08
N ALA A 91 10.33 5.74 27.37
CA ALA A 91 10.41 6.76 28.40
C ALA A 91 10.32 6.15 29.82
N GLU A 92 9.44 5.16 30.00
CA GLU A 92 9.35 4.40 31.24
C GLU A 92 10.65 3.62 31.52
N ALA A 93 11.17 2.90 30.53
CA ALA A 93 12.40 2.11 30.66
C ALA A 93 13.62 2.97 31.04
N GLU A 94 13.71 4.19 30.50
CA GLU A 94 14.78 5.14 30.81
C GLU A 94 14.78 5.58 32.28
N SER A 95 13.63 5.54 32.96
CA SER A 95 13.56 5.81 34.40
C SER A 95 14.23 4.72 35.25
N TYR A 96 14.41 3.51 34.71
CA TYR A 96 15.02 2.37 35.40
C TYR A 96 16.46 2.09 34.95
N SER A 97 16.78 2.26 33.66
CA SER A 97 18.12 2.06 33.11
C SER A 97 18.32 2.79 31.79
N SER A 98 19.39 3.57 31.69
CA SER A 98 19.78 4.28 30.47
C SER A 98 20.35 3.38 29.35
N HIS A 99 20.54 2.08 29.62
CA HIS A 99 21.14 1.14 28.66
C HIS A 99 20.09 0.33 27.87
N VAL A 100 18.80 0.55 28.11
CA VAL A 100 17.73 -0.15 27.37
C VAL A 100 17.66 0.39 25.93
N PRO A 101 17.74 -0.49 24.90
CA PRO A 101 17.58 -0.06 23.51
C PRO A 101 16.23 0.61 23.27
N LYS A 102 16.23 1.72 22.55
CA LYS A 102 15.02 2.48 22.24
C LYS A 102 14.23 1.82 21.10
N GLN A 103 13.07 1.26 21.43
CA GLN A 103 12.26 0.47 20.51
C GLN A 103 11.60 1.33 19.43
N ALA A 104 11.17 2.55 19.74
CA ALA A 104 10.53 3.45 18.79
C ALA A 104 11.47 3.90 17.66
N GLU A 105 12.74 4.10 17.97
CA GLU A 105 13.82 4.38 17.03
C GLU A 105 14.14 3.15 16.18
N ALA A 106 14.21 1.96 16.80
CA ALA A 106 14.41 0.69 16.09
C ALA A 106 13.26 0.40 15.09
N LEU A 107 12.01 0.62 15.48
CA LEU A 107 10.84 0.50 14.61
C LEU A 107 10.93 1.46 13.42
N LEU A 108 11.29 2.73 13.65
CA LEU A 108 11.47 3.70 12.57
C LEU A 108 12.57 3.28 11.59
N ALA A 109 13.71 2.82 12.11
CA ALA A 109 14.82 2.35 11.29
C ALA A 109 14.42 1.14 10.43
N MET A 110 13.74 0.15 11.04
CA MET A 110 13.25 -1.03 10.34
C MET A 110 12.25 -0.66 9.24
N GLN A 111 11.28 0.21 9.50
CA GLN A 111 10.31 0.64 8.48
C GLN A 111 10.97 1.34 7.30
N ARG A 112 11.98 2.19 7.54
CA ARG A 112 12.74 2.85 6.46
C ARG A 112 13.52 1.86 5.62
N ALA A 113 14.14 0.86 6.25
CA ALA A 113 14.84 -0.20 5.55
C ALA A 113 13.86 -1.08 4.73
N TRP A 114 12.70 -1.40 5.30
CA TRP A 114 11.65 -2.17 4.63
C TRP A 114 11.16 -1.49 3.35
N ILE A 115 10.99 -0.16 3.34
CA ILE A 115 10.60 0.58 2.12
C ILE A 115 11.61 0.30 0.99
N GLY A 116 12.91 0.41 1.28
CA GLY A 116 13.96 0.13 0.30
C GLY A 116 13.94 -1.32 -0.18
N PHE A 117 13.73 -2.28 0.73
CA PHE A 117 13.55 -3.70 0.37
C PHE A 117 12.34 -3.92 -0.53
N ARG A 118 11.17 -3.38 -0.16
CA ARG A 118 9.92 -3.49 -0.93
C ARG A 118 10.11 -2.97 -2.34
N ASP A 119 10.65 -1.77 -2.47
CA ASP A 119 10.80 -1.11 -3.76
C ASP A 119 11.78 -1.90 -4.65
N ALA A 120 12.94 -2.32 -4.11
CA ALA A 120 13.90 -3.15 -4.84
C ALA A 120 13.32 -4.52 -5.24
N LYS A 121 12.54 -5.15 -4.36
CA LYS A 121 11.86 -6.42 -4.64
C LYS A 121 10.86 -6.25 -5.79
N CYS A 122 10.02 -5.22 -5.73
CA CYS A 122 8.97 -5.03 -6.74
C CYS A 122 9.50 -4.52 -8.09
N ASP A 123 10.65 -3.83 -8.09
CA ASP A 123 11.41 -3.54 -9.31
C ASP A 123 12.01 -4.82 -9.92
N PHE A 124 12.54 -5.73 -9.09
CA PHE A 124 12.96 -7.05 -9.55
C PHE A 124 11.79 -7.83 -10.16
N GLU A 125 10.62 -7.84 -9.51
CA GLU A 125 9.41 -8.48 -10.07
C GLU A 125 9.04 -7.94 -11.45
N ARG A 126 9.08 -6.61 -11.65
CA ARG A 126 8.85 -6.00 -12.96
C ARG A 126 9.87 -6.47 -13.99
N SER A 127 11.13 -6.59 -13.61
CA SER A 127 12.22 -6.95 -14.53
C SER A 127 12.02 -8.32 -15.19
N GLN A 128 11.32 -9.24 -14.51
CA GLN A 128 11.01 -10.58 -15.02
C GLN A 128 10.11 -10.58 -16.27
N TRP A 129 9.47 -9.45 -16.59
CA TRP A 129 8.56 -9.32 -17.73
C TRP A 129 9.23 -8.84 -19.02
N GLY A 130 10.55 -8.63 -19.03
CA GLY A 130 11.31 -8.34 -20.25
C GLY A 130 10.85 -7.08 -21.01
N GLY A 131 10.25 -6.11 -20.33
CA GLY A 131 9.68 -4.90 -20.94
C GLY A 131 8.24 -5.04 -21.46
N GLY A 132 7.61 -6.19 -21.27
CA GLY A 132 6.19 -6.41 -21.60
C GLY A 132 5.23 -5.60 -20.71
N THR A 133 4.02 -5.38 -21.21
CA THR A 133 2.98 -4.57 -20.54
C THR A 133 2.48 -5.17 -19.23
N GLY A 134 2.70 -6.48 -19.00
CA GLY A 134 2.38 -7.15 -17.73
C GLY A 134 3.31 -6.78 -16.57
N GLY A 135 4.48 -6.19 -16.82
CA GLY A 135 5.39 -5.75 -15.77
C GLY A 135 4.82 -4.63 -14.90
N GLY A 136 3.88 -3.85 -15.43
CA GLY A 136 3.14 -2.83 -14.68
C GLY A 136 2.32 -3.44 -13.53
N PRO A 137 1.28 -4.22 -13.85
CA PRO A 137 0.48 -4.94 -12.86
C PRO A 137 1.28 -5.81 -11.90
N ALA A 138 2.31 -6.50 -12.38
CA ALA A 138 3.13 -7.37 -11.54
C ALA A 138 3.86 -6.58 -10.43
N ALA A 139 4.47 -5.44 -10.75
CA ALA A 139 5.06 -4.57 -9.74
C ALA A 139 4.02 -4.06 -8.73
N VAL A 140 2.87 -3.61 -9.23
CA VAL A 140 1.81 -3.06 -8.36
C VAL A 140 1.26 -4.14 -7.42
N SER A 141 1.05 -5.36 -7.92
CA SER A 141 0.65 -6.51 -7.11
C SER A 141 1.72 -6.87 -6.07
N CYS A 142 3.00 -6.87 -6.43
CA CYS A 142 4.08 -7.03 -5.44
C CYS A 142 3.99 -5.97 -4.34
N HIS A 143 3.82 -4.70 -4.69
CA HIS A 143 3.68 -3.64 -3.69
C HIS A 143 2.45 -3.84 -2.79
N LEU A 144 1.31 -4.30 -3.35
CA LEU A 144 0.12 -4.68 -2.58
C LEU A 144 0.48 -5.72 -1.52
N HIS A 145 1.05 -6.85 -1.93
CA HIS A 145 1.31 -7.97 -1.03
C HIS A 145 2.37 -7.64 0.03
N GLU A 146 3.44 -6.93 -0.34
CA GLU A 146 4.44 -6.50 0.65
C GLU A 146 3.86 -5.50 1.67
N THR A 147 2.99 -4.58 1.22
CA THR A 147 2.36 -3.61 2.11
C THR A 147 1.38 -4.29 3.06
N ALA A 148 0.62 -5.28 2.58
CA ALA A 148 -0.26 -6.10 3.40
C ALA A 148 0.53 -6.90 4.45
N ARG A 149 1.59 -7.61 4.03
CA ARG A 149 2.48 -8.35 4.94
C ARG A 149 3.04 -7.44 6.03
N GLN A 150 3.55 -6.27 5.67
CA GLN A 150 4.12 -5.36 6.66
C GLN A 150 3.07 -4.83 7.63
N THR A 151 1.86 -4.55 7.13
CA THR A 151 0.73 -4.15 7.97
C THR A 151 0.40 -5.22 9.00
N LEU A 152 0.32 -6.49 8.58
CA LEU A 152 0.02 -7.62 9.45
C LEU A 152 1.15 -7.88 10.45
N TYR A 153 2.41 -7.80 10.01
CA TYR A 153 3.57 -7.90 10.89
C TYR A 153 3.53 -6.84 12.01
N LEU A 154 3.21 -5.58 11.68
CA LEU A 154 3.09 -4.53 12.70
C LEU A 154 1.86 -4.68 13.59
N THR A 155 0.78 -5.27 13.06
CA THR A 155 -0.47 -5.47 13.80
C THR A 155 -0.29 -6.58 14.84
N ASN A 156 0.35 -7.69 14.46
CA ASN A 156 0.39 -8.92 15.26
C ASN A 156 1.74 -9.14 15.96
N GLY A 157 2.84 -8.68 15.35
CA GLY A 157 4.19 -9.14 15.69
C GLY A 157 4.96 -8.34 16.75
N VAL A 158 4.48 -7.16 17.16
CA VAL A 158 5.28 -6.25 18.01
C VAL A 158 4.87 -6.29 19.48
N LEU A 159 3.79 -7.00 19.86
CA LEU A 159 3.35 -7.02 21.26
C LEU A 159 3.05 -8.39 21.87
N GLY A 160 3.23 -9.49 21.14
CA GLY A 160 3.05 -10.82 21.70
C GLY A 160 1.70 -11.00 22.37
N GLU A 161 0.68 -11.29 21.56
CA GLU A 161 -0.42 -12.14 22.03
C GLU A 161 -0.26 -13.52 21.40
#